data_AF-A0A944PHT4-F1
#
_entry.id   AF-A0A944PHT4-F1
#
_cell.length_a   1.000
_cell.length_b   1.000
_cell.length_c   1.000
_cell.angle_alpha   90.00
_cell.angle_beta   90.00
_cell.angle_gamma   90.00
#
_symmetry.space_group_name_H-M   'P 1'
#
loop_
_entity.id
_entity.type
_entity.pdbx_description
1 polymer ?
#
loop_
_entity_poly.entity_id
_entity_poly.type
_entity_poly.pdbx_seq_one_letter_code
_entity_poly.pdbx_strand_id
1 'polypeptide(L)'
;MTGSRPLRPRLRALRPEAFGADPSGARLERIRRSPNFADGVFQNPVGARTRPSGSMAEFAKIYFHKEQRLRRNPGAPVPVYPTTLAELAKPPADGLRLTWMGHSTVLAEIDGRRVLFDPVWGERCSPFPFAGPKRLHPVPVPLASLGEVDVVVISHDHYDHLDLPTIKALAGTDTVFAVPLGVGAHLERWGVPADRLRELDWNETTKVAGLSLTATPARHFCGRGLRNQQFTLWASWVVAGDEHRVFHSGDTGYFPGFGEIGAEHGPFDATMIQIGAYSEYWPDIHMTPEEGMLAHLDLQGGLPHGTMLPIHWGTFNLAPHPWDEPGEGTVAAAARAGAAIALPVPGQPFEPGAADARAAAW
;
A
#
# COMPACT_ATOMS: atom_id res chain seq x y z
N MET A 1 14.66 -44.21 -20.00
CA MET A 1 15.59 -43.56 -19.04
C MET A 1 16.23 -42.38 -19.73
N THR A 2 15.72 -41.18 -19.51
CA THR A 2 16.35 -39.92 -19.97
C THR A 2 16.41 -39.00 -18.77
N GLY A 3 17.51 -39.12 -18.04
CA GLY A 3 17.75 -38.35 -16.82
C GLY A 3 17.88 -36.86 -17.12
N SER A 4 16.98 -36.07 -16.55
CA SER A 4 17.14 -34.64 -16.40
C SER A 4 18.32 -34.38 -15.46
N ARG A 5 19.46 -33.95 -16.03
CA ARG A 5 20.56 -33.41 -15.23
C ARG A 5 20.09 -32.11 -14.58
N PRO A 6 20.22 -31.94 -13.25
CA PRO A 6 19.95 -30.66 -12.62
C PRO A 6 21.01 -29.66 -13.10
N LEU A 7 20.56 -28.46 -13.47
CA LEU A 7 21.45 -27.35 -13.79
C LEU A 7 22.39 -27.08 -12.61
N ARG A 8 23.68 -26.88 -12.91
CA ARG A 8 24.78 -26.74 -11.94
C ARG A 8 24.54 -25.60 -10.94
N PRO A 9 25.11 -25.66 -9.71
CA PRO A 9 24.82 -24.73 -8.60
C PRO A 9 25.34 -23.28 -8.79
N ARG A 10 26.07 -22.98 -9.88
CA ARG A 10 26.83 -21.73 -10.03
C ARG A 10 26.05 -20.54 -10.63
N LEU A 11 24.79 -20.71 -11.02
CA LEU A 11 23.92 -19.62 -11.52
C LEU A 11 22.92 -19.09 -10.49
N ARG A 12 22.96 -19.59 -9.25
CA ARG A 12 22.12 -19.09 -8.14
C ARG A 12 22.69 -17.82 -7.48
N ALA A 13 23.90 -17.41 -7.86
CA ALA A 13 24.51 -16.15 -7.47
C ALA A 13 24.14 -15.05 -8.50
N LEU A 14 23.65 -13.91 -8.00
CA LEU A 14 23.24 -12.65 -8.69
C LEU A 14 21.73 -12.31 -8.73
N ARG A 15 20.85 -12.93 -7.92
CA ARG A 15 19.51 -12.36 -7.65
C ARG A 15 19.60 -11.49 -6.38
N PRO A 16 19.44 -10.16 -6.45
CA PRO A 16 19.41 -9.29 -5.27
C PRO A 16 18.45 -9.81 -4.19
N GLU A 17 18.80 -9.60 -2.92
CA GLU A 17 17.98 -10.05 -1.79
C GLU A 17 16.56 -9.48 -1.85
N ALA A 18 16.40 -8.27 -2.39
CA ALA A 18 15.13 -7.57 -2.52
C ALA A 18 14.07 -8.31 -3.36
N PHE A 19 14.47 -9.28 -4.19
CA PHE A 19 13.52 -10.11 -4.94
C PHE A 19 12.72 -11.09 -4.07
N GLY A 20 13.09 -11.28 -2.79
CA GLY A 20 12.38 -12.18 -1.89
C GLY A 20 12.57 -13.67 -2.21
N ALA A 21 11.61 -14.48 -1.78
CA ALA A 21 11.52 -15.93 -2.00
C ALA A 21 10.11 -16.34 -2.44
N ASP A 22 10.04 -17.40 -3.23
CA ASP A 22 8.77 -17.95 -3.67
C ASP A 22 8.13 -18.80 -2.55
N PRO A 23 6.78 -18.81 -2.43
CA PRO A 23 6.08 -19.67 -1.49
C PRO A 23 6.41 -21.15 -1.70
N SER A 24 6.57 -21.89 -0.60
CA SER A 24 6.86 -23.34 -0.63
C SER A 24 6.24 -24.07 0.56
N GLY A 25 6.28 -25.40 0.55
CA GLY A 25 5.75 -26.24 1.64
C GLY A 25 4.28 -25.93 1.98
N ALA A 26 3.98 -25.89 3.28
CA ALA A 26 2.63 -25.66 3.80
C ALA A 26 1.98 -24.35 3.30
N ARG A 27 2.79 -23.29 3.08
CA ARG A 27 2.31 -22.01 2.53
C ARG A 27 1.81 -22.17 1.10
N LEU A 28 2.58 -22.86 0.25
CA LEU A 28 2.17 -23.13 -1.13
C LEU A 28 0.95 -24.06 -1.19
N GLU A 29 0.86 -25.04 -0.30
CA GLU A 29 -0.33 -25.88 -0.18
C GLU A 29 -1.57 -25.07 0.22
N ARG A 30 -1.42 -24.11 1.13
CA ARG A 30 -2.51 -23.20 1.50
C ARG A 30 -2.94 -22.31 0.35
N ILE A 31 -1.99 -21.71 -0.37
CA ILE A 31 -2.27 -20.92 -1.59
C ILE A 31 -3.08 -21.75 -2.59
N ARG A 32 -2.67 -22.99 -2.87
CA ARG A 32 -3.38 -23.87 -3.83
C ARG A 32 -4.78 -24.29 -3.39
N ARG A 33 -5.10 -24.17 -2.10
CA ARG A 33 -6.44 -24.42 -1.55
C ARG A 33 -7.30 -23.16 -1.44
N SER A 34 -6.73 -21.98 -1.68
CA SER A 34 -7.47 -20.72 -1.69
C SER A 34 -8.59 -20.77 -2.74
N PRO A 35 -9.81 -20.33 -2.43
CA PRO A 35 -10.86 -20.17 -3.43
C PRO A 35 -10.53 -19.09 -4.47
N ASN A 36 -9.59 -18.19 -4.14
CA ASN A 36 -9.17 -17.08 -5.00
C ASN A 36 -7.98 -17.45 -5.90
N PHE A 37 -7.48 -18.69 -5.82
CA PHE A 37 -6.35 -19.17 -6.61
C PHE A 37 -6.80 -20.19 -7.66
N ALA A 38 -6.64 -19.85 -8.93
CA ALA A 38 -7.03 -20.70 -10.07
C ALA A 38 -6.01 -20.57 -11.22
N ASP A 39 -5.87 -21.63 -12.01
CA ASP A 39 -4.96 -21.66 -13.18
C ASP A 39 -3.50 -21.26 -12.87
N GLY A 40 -3.07 -21.52 -11.63
CA GLY A 40 -1.71 -21.26 -11.17
C GLY A 40 -1.43 -19.82 -10.74
N VAL A 41 -2.46 -18.96 -10.64
CA VAL A 41 -2.34 -17.57 -10.18
C VAL A 41 -3.53 -17.16 -9.30
N PHE A 42 -3.35 -16.13 -8.47
CA PHE A 42 -4.49 -15.48 -7.82
C PHE A 42 -5.34 -14.72 -8.86
N GLN A 43 -6.65 -14.69 -8.63
CA GLN A 43 -7.63 -14.07 -9.53
C GLN A 43 -8.18 -12.79 -8.92
N ASN A 44 -8.42 -11.79 -9.76
CA ASN A 44 -9.09 -10.56 -9.34
C ASN A 44 -10.58 -10.80 -9.10
N PRO A 45 -11.23 -10.04 -8.18
CA PRO A 45 -12.66 -10.21 -7.89
C PRO A 45 -13.54 -9.84 -9.09
N VAL A 46 -13.04 -8.94 -9.93
CA VAL A 46 -13.60 -8.61 -11.24
C VAL A 46 -12.45 -8.57 -12.26
N GLY A 47 -12.72 -8.93 -13.52
CA GLY A 47 -11.68 -8.99 -14.55
C GLY A 47 -10.87 -7.70 -14.64
N ALA A 48 -9.54 -7.80 -14.68
CA ALA A 48 -8.64 -6.65 -14.60
C ALA A 48 -7.56 -6.69 -15.69
N ARG A 49 -7.30 -5.54 -16.32
CA ARG A 49 -6.14 -5.35 -17.18
C ARG A 49 -4.94 -4.90 -16.36
N THR A 50 -4.03 -5.84 -16.13
CA THR A 50 -2.79 -5.64 -15.36
C THR A 50 -1.60 -5.27 -16.23
N ARG A 51 -1.76 -5.26 -17.56
CA ARG A 51 -0.70 -4.92 -18.52
C ARG A 51 -1.09 -3.68 -19.32
N PRO A 52 -0.13 -2.81 -19.67
CA PRO A 52 -0.36 -1.67 -20.53
C PRO A 52 -1.10 -2.06 -21.82
N SER A 53 -2.15 -1.32 -22.15
CA SER A 53 -2.86 -1.41 -23.42
C SER A 53 -2.09 -0.71 -24.54
N GLY A 54 -2.38 -1.04 -25.81
CA GLY A 54 -1.84 -0.32 -26.96
C GLY A 54 -0.39 -0.68 -27.35
N SER A 55 0.17 0.12 -28.26
CA SER A 55 1.52 -0.09 -28.82
C SER A 55 2.60 0.38 -27.84
N MET A 56 3.61 -0.46 -27.61
CA MET A 56 4.82 -0.08 -26.85
C MET A 56 5.50 1.19 -27.39
N ALA A 57 5.36 1.47 -28.69
CA ALA A 57 5.89 2.69 -29.30
C ALA A 57 5.10 3.94 -28.90
N GLU A 58 3.77 3.86 -28.83
CA GLU A 58 2.92 4.97 -28.36
C GLU A 58 3.15 5.22 -26.86
N PHE A 59 3.23 4.16 -26.07
CA PHE A 59 3.60 4.26 -24.66
C PHE A 59 4.96 4.95 -24.49
N ALA A 60 5.97 4.54 -25.25
CA ALA A 60 7.29 5.17 -25.22
C ALA A 60 7.22 6.65 -25.61
N LYS A 61 6.46 7.02 -26.65
CA LYS A 61 6.32 8.40 -27.11
C LYS A 61 5.76 9.32 -26.00
N ILE A 62 4.71 8.89 -25.30
CA ILE A 62 4.13 9.62 -24.16
C ILE A 62 5.09 9.61 -22.97
N TYR A 63 5.69 8.46 -22.67
CA TYR A 63 6.58 8.33 -21.52
C TYR A 63 7.83 9.21 -21.67
N PHE A 64 8.35 9.38 -22.90
CA PHE A 64 9.51 10.20 -23.24
C PHE A 64 9.17 11.63 -23.68
N HIS A 65 7.88 12.01 -23.73
CA HIS A 65 7.46 13.37 -24.12
C HIS A 65 7.97 14.42 -23.12
N LYS A 66 8.88 15.30 -23.57
CA LYS A 66 9.69 16.16 -22.71
C LYS A 66 8.84 17.05 -21.78
N GLU A 67 7.81 17.71 -22.31
CA GLU A 67 6.96 18.63 -21.55
C GLU A 67 6.16 17.91 -20.45
N GLN A 68 5.59 16.76 -20.77
CA GLN A 68 4.85 15.96 -19.79
C GLN A 68 5.78 15.44 -18.70
N ARG A 69 6.99 14.98 -19.07
CA ARG A 69 8.00 14.52 -18.11
C ARG A 69 8.42 15.58 -17.10
N LEU A 70 8.46 16.85 -17.50
CA LEU A 70 8.81 17.95 -16.59
C LEU A 70 7.77 18.09 -15.46
N ARG A 71 6.49 17.88 -15.77
CA ARG A 71 5.41 17.96 -14.78
C ARG A 71 5.32 16.74 -13.84
N ARG A 72 6.03 15.65 -14.13
CA ARG A 72 6.06 14.45 -13.27
C ARG A 72 7.01 14.55 -12.08
N ASN A 73 7.72 15.67 -11.96
CA ASN A 73 8.60 15.96 -10.83
C ASN A 73 8.30 17.37 -10.34
N PRO A 74 8.45 17.62 -9.03
CA PRO A 74 8.18 18.93 -8.46
C PRO A 74 9.27 19.92 -8.90
N GLY A 75 8.87 21.16 -9.19
CA GLY A 75 9.80 22.25 -9.54
C GLY A 75 10.57 22.82 -8.33
N ALA A 76 10.09 22.54 -7.12
CA ALA A 76 10.68 22.91 -5.83
C ALA A 76 10.65 21.69 -4.88
N PRO A 77 11.42 21.69 -3.78
CA PRO A 77 11.32 20.62 -2.79
C PRO A 77 9.90 20.47 -2.27
N VAL A 78 9.37 19.25 -2.26
CA VAL A 78 8.11 18.92 -1.61
C VAL A 78 8.28 19.20 -0.10
N PRO A 79 7.35 19.94 0.54
CA PRO A 79 7.43 20.19 1.97
C PRO A 79 7.36 18.87 2.74
N VAL A 80 8.05 18.80 3.88
CA VAL A 80 8.03 17.66 4.80
C VAL A 80 7.90 18.19 6.21
N TYR A 81 6.95 17.65 6.96
CA TYR A 81 6.75 18.00 8.36
C TYR A 81 7.64 17.10 9.23
N PRO A 82 8.57 17.65 10.00
CA PRO A 82 9.57 16.89 10.74
C PRO A 82 9.00 16.39 12.08
N THR A 83 8.04 15.47 12.03
CA THR A 83 7.43 14.92 13.26
C THR A 83 8.47 14.31 14.18
N THR A 84 8.36 14.65 15.46
CA THR A 84 9.31 14.22 16.49
C THR A 84 8.78 13.03 17.28
N LEU A 85 9.68 12.25 17.88
CA LEU A 85 9.30 11.18 18.83
C LEU A 85 8.45 11.73 19.99
N ALA A 86 8.71 12.97 20.44
CA ALA A 86 7.96 13.60 21.51
C ALA A 86 6.52 13.95 21.12
N GLU A 87 6.27 14.30 19.85
CA GLU A 87 4.91 14.47 19.32
C GLU A 87 4.20 13.12 19.21
N LEU A 88 4.86 12.11 18.64
CA LEU A 88 4.29 10.75 18.55
C LEU A 88 4.05 10.14 19.94
N ALA A 89 4.86 10.46 20.94
CA ALA A 89 4.67 9.96 22.31
C ALA A 89 3.41 10.52 23.00
N LYS A 90 2.81 11.60 22.50
CA LYS A 90 1.52 12.09 22.99
C LYS A 90 0.41 11.24 22.38
N PRO A 91 -0.46 10.61 23.19
CA PRO A 91 -1.59 9.88 22.64
C PRO A 91 -2.55 10.82 21.89
N PRO A 92 -3.25 10.35 20.85
CA PRO A 92 -4.35 11.10 20.23
C PRO A 92 -5.44 11.43 21.25
N ALA A 93 -6.15 12.54 21.05
CA ALA A 93 -7.15 13.01 22.01
C ALA A 93 -8.39 12.09 22.09
N ASP A 94 -8.83 11.59 20.93
CA ASP A 94 -9.99 10.70 20.78
C ASP A 94 -9.62 9.22 20.68
N GLY A 95 -8.34 8.89 20.49
CA GLY A 95 -7.88 7.51 20.30
C GLY A 95 -7.45 7.17 18.87
N LEU A 96 -7.62 8.08 17.91
CA LEU A 96 -7.24 7.89 16.51
C LEU A 96 -6.39 9.04 15.94
N ARG A 97 -5.18 8.73 15.49
CA ARG A 97 -4.33 9.65 14.73
C ARG A 97 -3.67 8.95 13.55
N LEU A 98 -3.67 9.63 12.41
CA LEU A 98 -3.00 9.17 11.21
C LEU A 98 -1.84 10.11 10.88
N THR A 99 -0.68 9.53 10.54
CA THR A 99 0.49 10.26 10.06
C THR A 99 0.93 9.67 8.73
N TRP A 100 0.75 10.45 7.64
CA TRP A 100 1.15 10.02 6.31
C TRP A 100 2.64 10.22 6.10
N MET A 101 3.41 9.13 5.89
CA MET A 101 4.87 9.19 5.71
C MET A 101 5.30 9.31 4.24
N GLY A 102 4.32 9.46 3.34
CA GLY A 102 4.49 9.45 1.90
C GLY A 102 4.14 8.08 1.28
N HIS A 103 3.73 8.13 0.02
CA HIS A 103 3.25 7.01 -0.78
C HIS A 103 2.09 6.30 -0.11
N SER A 104 2.14 4.99 0.09
CA SER A 104 1.14 4.22 0.84
C SER A 104 1.54 3.96 2.30
N THR A 105 2.64 4.56 2.75
CA THR A 105 3.09 4.43 4.14
C THR A 105 2.30 5.36 5.07
N VAL A 106 1.53 4.77 5.98
CA VAL A 106 0.79 5.50 7.02
C VAL A 106 1.08 4.86 8.37
N LEU A 107 1.43 5.68 9.35
CA LEU A 107 1.39 5.28 10.75
C LEU A 107 0.00 5.64 11.30
N ALA A 108 -0.75 4.63 11.74
CA ALA A 108 -2.00 4.81 12.47
C ALA A 108 -1.78 4.50 13.94
N GLU A 109 -2.14 5.44 14.80
CA GLU A 109 -2.32 5.25 16.22
C GLU A 109 -3.82 5.08 16.47
N ILE A 110 -4.24 3.86 16.79
CA ILE A 110 -5.63 3.44 16.86
C ILE A 110 -5.85 2.67 18.16
N ASP A 111 -6.73 3.16 19.02
CA ASP A 111 -7.10 2.53 20.31
C ASP A 111 -5.87 2.17 21.17
N GLY A 112 -4.89 3.08 21.20
CA GLY A 112 -3.65 2.93 21.95
C GLY A 112 -2.61 1.99 21.30
N ARG A 113 -2.82 1.55 20.06
CA ARG A 113 -1.92 0.69 19.29
C ARG A 113 -1.36 1.37 18.07
N ARG A 114 -0.18 0.94 17.63
CA ARG A 114 0.50 1.44 16.42
C ARG A 114 0.48 0.42 15.30
N VAL A 115 -0.15 0.81 14.20
CA VAL A 115 -0.24 0.05 12.96
C VAL A 115 0.52 0.80 11.88
N LEU A 116 1.48 0.14 11.24
CA LEU A 116 2.27 0.72 10.16
C LEU A 116 1.92 0.03 8.84
N PHE A 117 1.25 0.76 7.95
CA PHE A 117 0.83 0.26 6.65
C PHE A 117 1.93 0.47 5.60
N ASP A 118 2.15 -0.53 4.75
CA ASP A 118 3.05 -0.51 3.57
C ASP A 118 4.33 0.33 3.75
N PRO A 119 5.19 0.00 4.72
CA PRO A 119 6.29 0.88 5.09
C PRO A 119 7.47 0.80 4.13
N VAL A 120 7.83 1.97 3.58
CA VAL A 120 8.95 2.13 2.65
C VAL A 120 9.88 3.26 3.10
N TRP A 121 10.96 2.92 3.80
CA TRP A 121 12.04 3.85 4.13
C TRP A 121 13.13 3.93 3.04
N GLY A 122 13.14 2.98 2.10
CA GLY A 122 14.04 2.98 0.97
C GLY A 122 13.97 4.26 0.12
N GLU A 123 15.13 4.69 -0.39
CA GLU A 123 15.22 5.83 -1.32
C GLU A 123 14.59 5.51 -2.69
N ARG A 124 14.50 4.22 -3.04
CA ARG A 124 14.00 3.74 -4.33
C ARG A 124 13.09 2.53 -4.19
N CYS A 125 12.04 2.50 -5.01
CA CYS A 125 11.15 1.35 -5.16
C CYS A 125 11.74 0.41 -6.22
N SER A 126 12.76 -0.37 -5.85
CA SER A 126 13.52 -1.18 -6.81
C SER A 126 14.27 -2.33 -6.14
N PRO A 127 14.50 -3.45 -6.85
CA PRO A 127 15.44 -4.46 -6.37
C PRO A 127 16.91 -4.02 -6.41
N PHE A 128 17.20 -2.87 -7.03
CA PHE A 128 18.56 -2.36 -7.21
C PHE A 128 18.72 -0.98 -6.56
N PRO A 129 19.82 -0.74 -5.83
CA PRO A 129 20.03 0.55 -5.16
C PRO A 129 20.31 1.71 -6.14
N PHE A 130 20.72 1.40 -7.37
CA PHE A 130 21.16 2.40 -8.37
C PHE A 130 20.14 2.67 -9.49
N ALA A 131 19.04 1.92 -9.56
CA ALA A 131 18.06 2.00 -10.65
C ALA A 131 16.64 1.93 -10.13
N GLY A 132 15.67 2.44 -10.89
CA GLY A 132 14.25 2.46 -10.54
C GLY A 132 13.78 3.77 -9.91
N PRO A 133 12.46 3.93 -9.68
CA PRO A 133 11.86 5.16 -9.16
C PRO A 133 12.53 5.60 -7.87
N LYS A 134 12.90 6.89 -7.79
CA LYS A 134 13.46 7.52 -6.61
C LYS A 134 12.38 8.38 -5.93
N ARG A 135 12.41 8.44 -4.61
CA ARG A 135 11.52 9.30 -3.83
C ARG A 135 11.69 10.78 -4.20
N LEU A 136 10.58 11.52 -4.22
CA LEU A 136 10.51 12.96 -4.53
C LEU A 136 10.82 13.86 -3.32
N HIS A 137 10.78 13.29 -2.11
CA HIS A 137 11.08 13.95 -0.84
C HIS A 137 11.84 12.98 0.07
N PRO A 138 12.53 13.42 1.14
CA PRO A 138 13.06 12.49 2.14
C PRO A 138 11.91 11.83 2.92
N VAL A 139 12.14 10.63 3.48
CA VAL A 139 11.19 10.07 4.44
C VAL A 139 11.08 11.02 5.64
N PRO A 140 9.86 11.36 6.11
CA PRO A 140 9.69 12.45 7.08
C PRO A 140 10.36 12.23 8.44
N VAL A 141 10.39 10.97 8.87
CA VAL A 141 10.85 10.59 10.21
C VAL A 141 11.71 9.32 10.10
N PRO A 142 12.85 9.21 10.82
CA PRO A 142 13.61 7.96 10.90
C PRO A 142 12.75 6.82 11.47
N LEU A 143 12.90 5.59 10.94
CA LEU A 143 12.07 4.45 11.35
C LEU A 143 12.15 4.17 12.86
N ALA A 144 13.34 4.31 13.46
CA ALA A 144 13.55 4.12 14.90
C ALA A 144 12.83 5.19 15.76
N SER A 145 12.48 6.34 15.18
CA SER A 145 11.77 7.41 15.88
C SER A 145 10.25 7.21 15.92
N LEU A 146 9.71 6.15 15.30
CA LEU A 146 8.29 5.81 15.42
C LEU A 146 7.94 5.20 16.78
N GLY A 147 8.94 4.79 17.57
CA GLY A 147 8.73 3.98 18.77
C GLY A 147 8.31 2.54 18.45
N GLU A 148 7.65 1.89 19.40
CA GLU A 148 7.17 0.52 19.21
C GLU A 148 6.02 0.49 18.19
N VAL A 149 6.09 -0.44 17.24
CA VAL A 149 5.04 -0.72 16.26
C VAL A 149 4.48 -2.10 16.58
N ASP A 150 3.21 -2.17 16.98
CA ASP A 150 2.56 -3.43 17.33
C ASP A 150 2.43 -4.33 16.10
N VAL A 151 1.99 -3.75 14.98
CA VAL A 151 1.76 -4.50 13.74
C VAL A 151 2.11 -3.71 12.48
N VAL A 152 2.77 -4.39 11.55
CA VAL A 152 2.94 -3.93 10.17
C VAL A 152 1.90 -4.62 9.30
N VAL A 153 1.22 -3.83 8.48
CA VAL A 153 0.25 -4.33 7.50
C VAL A 153 0.83 -4.14 6.11
N ILE A 154 0.90 -5.21 5.33
CA ILE A 154 1.34 -5.16 3.93
C ILE A 154 0.15 -5.45 3.03
N SER A 155 -0.09 -4.62 2.02
CA SER A 155 -1.15 -4.83 1.02
C SER A 155 -0.75 -5.82 -0.05
N HIS A 156 0.50 -5.76 -0.56
CA HIS A 156 1.01 -6.66 -1.60
C HIS A 156 2.54 -6.60 -1.73
N ASP A 157 3.10 -7.39 -2.65
CA ASP A 157 4.54 -7.62 -2.75
C ASP A 157 5.31 -6.64 -3.66
N HIS A 158 4.74 -5.54 -4.16
CA HIS A 158 5.50 -4.61 -5.01
C HIS A 158 6.56 -3.82 -4.22
N TYR A 159 7.57 -3.29 -4.93
CA TYR A 159 8.74 -2.68 -4.30
C TYR A 159 8.45 -1.36 -3.56
N ASP A 160 7.35 -0.71 -3.91
CA ASP A 160 6.84 0.52 -3.33
C ASP A 160 5.86 0.29 -2.17
N HIS A 161 5.57 -0.98 -1.83
CA HIS A 161 4.73 -1.39 -0.70
C HIS A 161 5.48 -2.32 0.27
N LEU A 162 6.44 -3.07 -0.24
CA LEU A 162 7.23 -4.04 0.49
C LEU A 162 8.73 -3.79 0.27
N ASP A 163 9.31 -3.04 1.20
CA ASP A 163 10.67 -2.54 1.14
C ASP A 163 11.64 -3.35 2.02
N LEU A 164 12.66 -3.95 1.39
CA LEU A 164 13.64 -4.82 2.06
C LEU A 164 14.31 -4.18 3.29
N PRO A 165 14.96 -3.00 3.20
CA PRO A 165 15.64 -2.42 4.35
C PRO A 165 14.68 -2.12 5.50
N THR A 166 13.46 -1.70 5.20
CA THR A 166 12.43 -1.45 6.22
C THR A 166 12.02 -2.73 6.94
N ILE A 167 11.71 -3.80 6.20
CA ILE A 167 11.35 -5.09 6.80
C ILE A 167 12.51 -5.66 7.63
N LYS A 168 13.75 -5.56 7.16
CA LYS A 168 14.91 -6.06 7.93
C LYS A 168 15.12 -5.30 9.23
N ALA A 169 14.86 -3.99 9.24
CA ALA A 169 14.93 -3.20 10.47
C ALA A 169 13.84 -3.64 11.47
N LEU A 170 12.60 -3.82 11.00
CA LEU A 170 11.47 -4.26 11.84
C LEU A 170 11.55 -5.75 12.23
N ALA A 171 12.28 -6.57 11.48
CA ALA A 171 12.59 -7.94 11.89
C ALA A 171 13.43 -7.98 13.17
N GLY A 172 14.14 -6.89 13.51
CA GLY A 172 14.90 -6.75 14.75
C GLY A 172 14.08 -6.32 15.98
N THR A 173 12.77 -6.09 15.85
CA THR A 173 11.86 -5.71 16.94
C THR A 173 10.87 -6.86 17.25
N ASP A 174 9.91 -6.64 18.15
CA ASP A 174 8.82 -7.58 18.44
C ASP A 174 7.58 -7.42 17.53
N THR A 175 7.68 -6.55 16.52
CA THR A 175 6.57 -6.23 15.60
C THR A 175 6.03 -7.48 14.91
N VAL A 176 4.70 -7.61 14.88
CA VAL A 176 3.96 -8.64 14.13
C VAL A 176 3.69 -8.13 12.71
N PHE A 177 3.62 -9.02 11.73
CA PHE A 177 3.33 -8.67 10.35
C PHE A 177 2.06 -9.37 9.87
N ALA A 178 1.05 -8.58 9.51
CA ALA A 178 -0.14 -9.03 8.81
C ALA A 178 0.03 -8.81 7.31
N VAL A 179 0.01 -9.89 6.53
CA VAL A 179 0.31 -9.86 5.10
C VAL A 179 -0.62 -10.80 4.33
N PRO A 180 -0.81 -10.61 3.01
CA PRO A 180 -1.61 -11.52 2.21
C PRO A 180 -0.87 -12.85 2.01
N LEU A 181 -1.62 -13.91 1.71
CA LEU A 181 -1.08 -15.24 1.42
C LEU A 181 0.12 -15.20 0.48
N GLY A 182 1.22 -15.84 0.87
CA GLY A 182 2.41 -15.97 0.04
C GLY A 182 3.46 -14.88 0.29
N VAL A 183 3.05 -13.67 0.68
CA VAL A 183 3.97 -12.56 0.97
C VAL A 183 4.89 -12.91 2.15
N GLY A 184 4.43 -13.73 3.10
CA GLY A 184 5.23 -14.19 4.23
C GLY A 184 6.53 -14.90 3.82
N ALA A 185 6.58 -15.54 2.64
CA ALA A 185 7.80 -16.16 2.14
C ALA A 185 8.95 -15.14 1.93
N HIS A 186 8.62 -13.91 1.55
CA HIS A 186 9.61 -12.83 1.42
C HIS A 186 10.11 -12.39 2.80
N LEU A 187 9.19 -12.16 3.74
CA LEU A 187 9.51 -11.70 5.09
C LEU A 187 10.35 -12.74 5.86
N GLU A 188 10.02 -14.02 5.78
CA GLU A 188 10.82 -15.10 6.38
C GLU A 188 12.24 -15.12 5.82
N ARG A 189 12.38 -14.97 4.49
CA ARG A 189 13.71 -14.89 3.87
C ARG A 189 14.51 -13.68 4.34
N TRP A 190 13.84 -12.59 4.70
CA TRP A 190 14.49 -11.37 5.21
C TRP A 190 14.67 -11.37 6.73
N GLY A 191 14.33 -12.47 7.41
CA GLY A 191 14.65 -12.69 8.81
C GLY A 191 13.47 -12.50 9.77
N VAL A 192 12.25 -12.31 9.29
CA VAL A 192 11.05 -12.29 10.14
C VAL A 192 10.71 -13.71 10.59
N PRO A 193 10.67 -14.00 11.91
CA PRO A 193 10.25 -15.29 12.44
C PRO A 193 8.81 -15.64 12.06
N ALA A 194 8.57 -16.92 11.74
CA ALA A 194 7.27 -17.40 11.27
C ALA A 194 6.13 -17.20 12.29
N ASP A 195 6.43 -17.22 13.59
CA ASP A 195 5.47 -16.98 14.67
C ASP A 195 5.02 -15.52 14.81
N ARG A 196 5.73 -14.58 14.16
CA ARG A 196 5.33 -13.17 14.01
C ARG A 196 4.63 -12.87 12.69
N LEU A 197 4.41 -13.86 11.84
CA LEU A 197 3.67 -13.70 10.58
C LEU A 197 2.21 -14.10 10.76
N ARG A 198 1.31 -13.27 10.24
CA ARG A 198 -0.10 -13.56 10.04
C ARG A 198 -0.35 -13.43 8.54
N GLU A 199 -0.44 -14.57 7.85
CA GLU A 199 -0.75 -14.60 6.42
C GLU A 199 -2.24 -14.84 6.22
N LEU A 200 -2.90 -13.98 5.46
CA LEU A 200 -4.35 -13.99 5.30
C LEU A 200 -4.76 -14.10 3.83
N ASP A 201 -5.80 -14.89 3.56
CA ASP A 201 -6.58 -14.81 2.33
C ASP A 201 -7.63 -13.70 2.46
N TRP A 202 -8.32 -13.34 1.37
CA TRP A 202 -9.44 -12.41 1.47
C TRP A 202 -10.53 -12.96 2.39
N ASN A 203 -11.12 -12.03 3.15
CA ASN A 203 -12.16 -12.23 4.16
C ASN A 203 -11.70 -13.06 5.38
N GLU A 204 -10.40 -13.35 5.50
CA GLU A 204 -9.86 -13.86 6.75
C GLU A 204 -9.48 -12.71 7.69
N THR A 205 -9.62 -12.96 8.99
CA THR A 205 -9.30 -12.01 10.06
C THR A 205 -8.28 -12.61 11.02
N THR A 206 -7.38 -11.78 11.54
CA THR A 206 -6.51 -12.11 12.67
C THR A 206 -6.63 -11.06 13.76
N LYS A 207 -6.23 -11.41 14.99
CA LYS A 207 -6.16 -10.47 16.12
C LYS A 207 -4.72 -10.24 16.55
N VAL A 208 -4.33 -8.98 16.65
CA VAL A 208 -2.99 -8.56 17.09
C VAL A 208 -3.15 -7.35 18.02
N ALA A 209 -2.57 -7.44 19.22
CA ALA A 209 -2.59 -6.35 20.21
C ALA A 209 -4.00 -5.79 20.53
N GLY A 210 -5.06 -6.60 20.42
CA GLY A 210 -6.45 -6.18 20.62
C GLY A 210 -7.16 -5.71 19.35
N LEU A 211 -6.42 -5.40 18.28
CA LEU A 211 -6.98 -5.02 16.98
C LEU A 211 -7.39 -6.26 16.19
N SER A 212 -8.51 -6.16 15.46
CA SER A 212 -8.89 -7.10 14.41
C SER A 212 -8.40 -6.57 13.07
N LEU A 213 -7.63 -7.39 12.35
CA LEU A 213 -7.12 -7.09 11.02
C LEU A 213 -7.72 -8.07 10.03
N THR A 214 -8.48 -7.57 9.06
CA THR A 214 -9.12 -8.36 8.00
C THR A 214 -8.51 -8.00 6.67
N ALA A 215 -8.00 -8.99 5.95
CA ALA A 215 -7.58 -8.80 4.56
C ALA A 215 -8.83 -8.83 3.69
N THR A 216 -9.12 -7.74 2.99
CA THR A 216 -10.30 -7.61 2.12
C THR A 216 -9.91 -7.63 0.64
N PRO A 217 -10.85 -7.95 -0.27
CA PRO A 217 -10.58 -7.98 -1.69
C PRO A 217 -9.97 -6.70 -2.25
N ALA A 218 -9.16 -6.85 -3.29
CA ALA A 218 -8.59 -5.75 -4.05
C ALA A 218 -8.45 -6.14 -5.52
N ARG A 219 -8.53 -5.15 -6.42
CA ARG A 219 -8.36 -5.30 -7.86
C ARG A 219 -6.95 -4.84 -8.28
N HIS A 220 -5.98 -5.73 -8.21
CA HIS A 220 -4.57 -5.43 -8.50
C HIS A 220 -3.83 -6.68 -8.99
N PHE A 221 -2.51 -6.71 -8.85
CA PHE A 221 -1.66 -7.86 -9.15
C PHE A 221 -0.44 -7.87 -8.22
N CYS A 222 0.45 -8.83 -8.41
CA CYS A 222 1.68 -8.93 -7.65
C CYS A 222 2.86 -9.33 -8.54
N GLY A 223 4.07 -9.19 -8.02
CA GLY A 223 5.27 -9.74 -8.61
C GLY A 223 6.51 -8.88 -8.38
N ARG A 224 7.57 -9.53 -7.89
CA ARG A 224 8.89 -8.91 -7.68
C ARG A 224 9.90 -9.19 -8.79
N GLY A 225 9.58 -9.96 -9.84
CA GLY A 225 10.55 -10.25 -10.89
C GLY A 225 9.96 -10.77 -12.19
N LEU A 226 10.80 -10.80 -13.24
CA LEU A 226 10.41 -11.14 -14.62
C LEU A 226 9.78 -12.53 -14.80
N ARG A 227 9.98 -13.45 -13.83
CA ARG A 227 9.45 -14.83 -13.85
C ARG A 227 8.51 -15.14 -12.69
N ASN A 228 8.21 -14.19 -11.79
CA ASN A 228 7.22 -14.41 -10.74
C ASN A 228 5.82 -14.33 -11.37
N GLN A 229 5.29 -15.50 -11.73
CA GLN A 229 3.88 -15.65 -12.05
C GLN A 229 3.10 -15.56 -10.74
N GLN A 230 2.54 -14.39 -10.43
CA GLN A 230 1.50 -14.11 -9.43
C GLN A 230 1.19 -15.20 -8.36
N PHE A 231 2.16 -15.55 -7.50
CA PHE A 231 1.99 -16.57 -6.45
C PHE A 231 1.69 -15.99 -5.06
N THR A 232 1.65 -14.68 -4.93
CA THR A 232 1.27 -13.99 -3.69
C THR A 232 -0.05 -13.29 -3.89
N LEU A 233 -0.87 -13.23 -2.86
CA LEU A 233 -2.10 -12.46 -2.90
C LEU A 233 -1.79 -10.96 -2.75
N TRP A 234 -2.73 -10.11 -3.14
CA TRP A 234 -2.78 -8.68 -2.85
C TRP A 234 -4.10 -8.41 -2.11
N ALA A 235 -4.13 -7.47 -1.18
CA ALA A 235 -5.32 -7.18 -0.38
C ALA A 235 -5.44 -5.70 -0.06
N SER A 236 -6.68 -5.25 0.13
CA SER A 236 -6.97 -4.10 0.97
C SER A 236 -7.12 -4.56 2.42
N TRP A 237 -7.17 -3.64 3.38
CA TRP A 237 -7.20 -4.00 4.79
C TRP A 237 -8.21 -3.20 5.58
N VAL A 238 -8.98 -3.91 6.39
CA VAL A 238 -9.74 -3.35 7.50
C VAL A 238 -8.94 -3.54 8.78
N VAL A 239 -8.77 -2.48 9.55
CA VAL A 239 -8.23 -2.55 10.91
C VAL A 239 -9.22 -1.91 11.86
N ALA A 240 -9.72 -2.71 12.80
CA ALA A 240 -10.74 -2.30 13.77
C ALA A 240 -10.24 -2.58 15.19
N GLY A 241 -10.27 -1.55 16.04
CA GLY A 241 -10.15 -1.71 17.48
C GLY A 241 -11.52 -1.73 18.16
N ASP A 242 -11.55 -1.35 19.43
CA ASP A 242 -12.76 -1.33 20.25
C ASP A 242 -13.63 -0.10 19.93
N GLU A 243 -13.00 1.03 19.58
CA GLU A 243 -13.68 2.31 19.34
C GLU A 243 -13.57 2.75 17.88
N HIS A 244 -12.42 2.50 17.24
CA HIS A 244 -12.13 3.05 15.91
C HIS A 244 -11.92 1.98 14.83
N ARG A 245 -12.18 2.38 13.57
CA ARG A 245 -12.02 1.54 12.38
C ARG A 245 -11.42 2.34 11.24
N VAL A 246 -10.38 1.78 10.63
CA VAL A 246 -9.74 2.35 9.43
C VAL A 246 -9.68 1.34 8.29
N PHE A 247 -9.73 1.86 7.07
CA PHE A 247 -9.55 1.09 5.85
C PHE A 247 -8.27 1.52 5.12
N HIS A 248 -7.49 0.58 4.61
CA HIS A 248 -6.33 0.83 3.74
C HIS A 248 -6.53 0.14 2.40
N SER A 249 -6.52 0.89 1.30
CA SER A 249 -6.86 0.36 -0.02
C SER A 249 -5.77 -0.52 -0.64
N GLY A 250 -4.53 -0.46 -0.14
CA GLY A 250 -3.36 -0.82 -0.93
C GLY A 250 -3.37 -0.03 -2.24
N ASP A 251 -3.07 -0.71 -3.34
CA ASP A 251 -3.03 -0.15 -4.68
C ASP A 251 -4.18 -0.62 -5.57
N THR A 252 -5.30 -1.00 -4.99
CA THR A 252 -6.44 -1.47 -5.77
C THR A 252 -6.89 -0.46 -6.82
N GLY A 253 -7.32 -0.96 -7.98
CA GLY A 253 -8.23 -0.23 -8.87
C GLY A 253 -9.66 -0.25 -8.33
N TYR A 254 -10.53 0.54 -8.95
CA TYR A 254 -11.93 0.58 -8.55
C TYR A 254 -12.64 -0.73 -8.88
N PHE A 255 -13.49 -1.18 -7.94
CA PHE A 255 -14.39 -2.32 -8.13
C PHE A 255 -15.61 -2.22 -7.19
N PRO A 256 -16.76 -2.84 -7.54
CA PRO A 256 -17.99 -2.73 -6.75
C PRO A 256 -17.90 -3.29 -5.32
N GLY A 257 -16.91 -4.13 -5.01
CA GLY A 257 -16.79 -4.76 -3.69
C GLY A 257 -16.45 -3.79 -2.55
N PHE A 258 -16.11 -2.53 -2.84
CA PHE A 258 -16.02 -1.50 -1.79
C PHE A 258 -17.33 -1.32 -1.03
N GLY A 259 -18.48 -1.39 -1.70
CA GLY A 259 -19.79 -1.31 -1.06
C GLY A 259 -20.06 -2.50 -0.14
N GLU A 260 -19.63 -3.71 -0.54
CA GLU A 260 -19.73 -4.92 0.28
C GLU A 260 -18.83 -4.82 1.52
N ILE A 261 -17.59 -4.37 1.35
CA ILE A 261 -16.65 -4.12 2.45
C ILE A 261 -17.22 -3.07 3.43
N GLY A 262 -17.78 -1.98 2.91
CA GLY A 262 -18.41 -0.94 3.71
C GLY A 262 -19.61 -1.45 4.51
N ALA A 263 -20.46 -2.27 3.89
CA ALA A 263 -21.61 -2.87 4.55
C ALA A 263 -21.23 -3.88 5.66
N GLU A 264 -20.13 -4.61 5.48
CA GLU A 264 -19.68 -5.62 6.46
C GLU A 264 -18.87 -5.03 7.62
N HIS A 265 -18.00 -4.06 7.34
CA HIS A 265 -17.00 -3.60 8.29
C HIS A 265 -17.15 -2.15 8.74
N GLY A 266 -17.86 -1.34 7.96
CA GLY A 266 -18.04 0.08 8.22
C GLY A 266 -19.09 0.39 9.31
N PRO A 267 -19.38 1.68 9.53
CA PRO A 267 -18.70 2.82 8.92
C PRO A 267 -17.24 2.95 9.42
N PHE A 268 -16.39 3.60 8.63
CA PHE A 268 -14.99 3.84 8.98
C PHE A 268 -14.79 5.27 9.47
N ASP A 269 -13.92 5.47 10.46
CA ASP A 269 -13.50 6.80 10.89
C ASP A 269 -12.59 7.45 9.85
N ALA A 270 -11.74 6.63 9.22
CA ALA A 270 -10.89 7.05 8.12
C ALA A 270 -10.68 5.97 7.07
N THR A 271 -10.58 6.40 5.81
CA THR A 271 -10.21 5.53 4.69
C THR A 271 -8.95 6.06 4.02
N MET A 272 -7.91 5.25 3.94
CA MET A 272 -6.65 5.55 3.26
C MET A 272 -6.74 4.99 1.84
N ILE A 273 -6.93 5.87 0.86
CA ILE A 273 -7.32 5.50 -0.51
C ILE A 273 -6.24 5.92 -1.50
N GLN A 274 -5.73 4.97 -2.28
CA GLN A 274 -4.82 5.24 -3.39
C GLN A 274 -5.51 6.10 -4.45
N ILE A 275 -4.81 7.13 -4.90
CA ILE A 275 -5.32 8.09 -5.91
C ILE A 275 -4.30 8.41 -7.02
N GLY A 276 -3.14 7.76 -6.97
CA GLY A 276 -2.01 8.02 -7.87
C GLY A 276 -1.56 6.76 -8.58
N ALA A 277 -0.64 6.94 -9.53
CA ALA A 277 -0.17 5.90 -10.45
C ALA A 277 -1.19 5.43 -11.49
N TYR A 278 -2.31 6.14 -11.68
CA TYR A 278 -3.31 5.81 -12.70
C TYR A 278 -2.84 6.14 -14.12
N SER A 279 -3.39 5.41 -15.09
CA SER A 279 -3.20 5.68 -16.51
C SER A 279 -4.23 4.96 -17.37
N GLU A 280 -4.58 5.53 -18.52
CA GLU A 280 -5.41 4.89 -19.56
C GLU A 280 -4.82 3.55 -20.06
N TYR A 281 -3.51 3.34 -19.86
CA TYR A 281 -2.83 2.11 -20.24
C TYR A 281 -3.13 0.93 -19.30
N TRP A 282 -3.42 1.17 -18.02
CA TRP A 282 -3.75 0.15 -17.03
C TRP A 282 -4.94 0.59 -16.15
N PRO A 283 -6.09 0.89 -16.77
CA PRO A 283 -7.16 1.64 -16.12
C PRO A 283 -7.90 0.85 -15.03
N ASP A 284 -7.62 -0.45 -14.89
CA ASP A 284 -8.37 -1.34 -14.02
C ASP A 284 -7.72 -1.55 -12.64
N ILE A 285 -6.47 -1.11 -12.46
CA ILE A 285 -5.63 -1.50 -11.32
C ILE A 285 -5.07 -0.32 -10.51
N HIS A 286 -5.37 0.91 -10.91
CA HIS A 286 -5.07 2.13 -10.14
C HIS A 286 -6.23 3.11 -10.31
N MET A 287 -6.66 3.73 -9.22
CA MET A 287 -7.81 4.64 -9.20
C MET A 287 -7.39 6.06 -9.59
N THR A 288 -8.23 6.71 -10.37
CA THR A 288 -8.22 8.18 -10.50
C THR A 288 -8.72 8.82 -9.19
N PRO A 289 -8.49 10.13 -8.94
CA PRO A 289 -9.03 10.81 -7.78
C PRO A 289 -10.55 10.73 -7.66
N GLU A 290 -11.28 10.77 -8.78
CA GLU A 290 -12.72 10.57 -8.85
C GLU A 290 -13.14 9.16 -8.40
N GLU A 291 -12.45 8.13 -8.91
CA GLU A 291 -12.70 6.74 -8.52
C GLU A 291 -12.34 6.49 -7.05
N GLY A 292 -11.27 7.10 -6.55
CA GLY A 292 -10.89 7.04 -5.14
C GLY A 292 -11.94 7.66 -4.22
N MET A 293 -12.51 8.81 -4.62
CA MET A 293 -13.63 9.41 -3.89
C MET A 293 -14.88 8.53 -3.93
N LEU A 294 -15.18 7.91 -5.08
CA LEU A 294 -16.29 6.96 -5.18
C LEU A 294 -16.08 5.74 -4.28
N ALA A 295 -14.86 5.18 -4.25
CA ALA A 295 -14.51 4.08 -3.35
C ALA A 295 -14.69 4.47 -1.88
N HIS A 296 -14.27 5.68 -1.49
CA HIS A 296 -14.51 6.21 -0.15
C HIS A 296 -16.01 6.26 0.19
N LEU A 297 -16.85 6.78 -0.71
CA LEU A 297 -18.30 6.83 -0.48
C LEU A 297 -18.92 5.44 -0.39
N ASP A 298 -18.52 4.50 -1.25
CA ASP A 298 -19.02 3.12 -1.24
C ASP A 298 -18.68 2.41 0.08
N LEU A 299 -17.45 2.60 0.59
CA LEU A 299 -17.03 2.11 1.91
C LEU A 299 -17.85 2.69 3.07
N GLN A 300 -18.53 3.83 2.83
CA GLN A 300 -19.35 4.55 3.81
C GLN A 300 -20.86 4.45 3.50
N GLY A 301 -21.28 3.45 2.72
CA GLY A 301 -22.69 3.22 2.40
C GLY A 301 -23.31 4.31 1.50
N GLY A 302 -22.49 4.97 0.68
CA GLY A 302 -22.88 6.03 -0.24
C GLY A 302 -23.01 7.42 0.41
N LEU A 303 -22.59 7.58 1.66
CA LEU A 303 -22.66 8.84 2.40
C LEU A 303 -21.25 9.38 2.72
N PRO A 304 -21.05 10.70 2.76
CA PRO A 304 -19.76 11.30 3.13
C PRO A 304 -19.52 11.22 4.65
N HIS A 305 -19.22 10.03 5.15
CA HIS A 305 -18.84 9.77 6.54
C HIS A 305 -17.32 9.59 6.68
N GLY A 306 -16.78 9.91 7.85
CA GLY A 306 -15.35 9.78 8.14
C GLY A 306 -14.47 10.70 7.29
N THR A 307 -13.16 10.50 7.38
CA THR A 307 -12.17 11.30 6.63
C THR A 307 -11.42 10.44 5.62
N MET A 308 -11.39 10.85 4.36
CA MET A 308 -10.52 10.20 3.35
C MET A 308 -9.10 10.78 3.41
N LEU A 309 -8.11 9.91 3.62
CA LEU A 309 -6.69 10.21 3.43
C LEU A 309 -6.24 9.69 2.05
N PRO A 310 -6.03 10.55 1.04
CA PRO A 310 -5.41 10.13 -0.21
C PRO A 310 -3.96 9.67 0.02
N ILE A 311 -3.64 8.47 -0.46
CA ILE A 311 -2.31 7.85 -0.44
C ILE A 311 -1.82 7.55 -1.87
N HIS A 312 -0.60 7.01 -2.00
CA HIS A 312 0.00 6.58 -3.27
C HIS A 312 0.30 7.72 -4.27
N TRP A 313 0.51 8.94 -3.78
CA TRP A 313 0.83 10.12 -4.60
C TRP A 313 1.95 10.96 -3.97
N GLY A 314 2.47 11.95 -4.72
CA GLY A 314 3.42 12.95 -4.23
C GLY A 314 4.80 12.43 -3.80
N THR A 315 5.07 11.12 -3.91
CA THR A 315 6.22 10.47 -3.27
C THR A 315 7.12 9.74 -4.25
N PHE A 316 6.56 8.96 -5.18
CA PHE A 316 7.31 8.32 -6.27
C PHE A 316 6.65 8.64 -7.61
N ASN A 317 7.45 8.77 -8.66
CA ASN A 317 6.96 8.95 -10.02
C ASN A 317 6.77 7.58 -10.68
N LEU A 318 5.54 7.06 -10.63
CA LEU A 318 5.17 5.71 -11.10
C LEU A 318 4.27 5.71 -12.36
N ALA A 319 3.77 6.87 -12.78
CA ALA A 319 2.84 7.00 -13.89
C ALA A 319 3.04 8.32 -14.65
N PRO A 320 2.42 8.48 -15.84
CA PRO A 320 2.72 9.63 -16.69
C PRO A 320 2.05 10.95 -16.27
N HIS A 321 1.12 10.94 -15.31
CA HIS A 321 0.43 12.13 -14.81
C HIS A 321 1.39 13.09 -14.05
N PRO A 322 1.08 14.39 -13.96
CA PRO A 322 1.80 15.33 -13.09
C PRO A 322 1.85 14.86 -11.63
N TRP A 323 2.91 15.20 -10.90
CA TRP A 323 3.15 14.68 -9.55
C TRP A 323 2.12 15.14 -8.50
N ASP A 324 1.53 16.31 -8.72
CA ASP A 324 0.60 17.07 -7.88
C ASP A 324 -0.88 16.86 -8.26
N GLU A 325 -1.15 16.57 -9.54
CA GLU A 325 -2.50 16.36 -10.09
C GLU A 325 -3.40 15.43 -9.25
N PRO A 326 -2.93 14.29 -8.70
CA PRO A 326 -3.76 13.45 -7.84
C PRO A 326 -4.36 14.22 -6.65
N GLY A 327 -3.54 15.01 -5.95
CA GLY A 327 -3.99 15.78 -4.78
C GLY A 327 -4.99 16.86 -5.15
N GLU A 328 -4.75 17.59 -6.24
CA GLU A 328 -5.67 18.59 -6.78
C GLU A 328 -7.02 17.97 -7.18
N GLY A 329 -6.97 16.82 -7.87
CA GLY A 329 -8.14 16.05 -8.27
C GLY A 329 -8.97 15.58 -7.08
N THR A 330 -8.32 15.10 -6.00
CA THR A 330 -9.03 14.68 -4.79
C THR A 330 -9.72 15.84 -4.09
N VAL A 331 -9.09 17.01 -4.00
CA VAL A 331 -9.73 18.24 -3.48
C VAL A 331 -10.98 18.58 -4.28
N ALA A 332 -10.90 18.55 -5.62
CA ALA A 332 -12.03 18.83 -6.48
C ALA A 332 -13.15 17.78 -6.36
N ALA A 333 -12.80 16.49 -6.25
CA ALA A 333 -13.75 15.40 -6.09
C ALA A 333 -14.47 15.48 -4.73
N ALA A 334 -13.74 15.75 -3.65
CA ALA A 334 -14.30 15.90 -2.32
C ALA A 334 -15.28 17.06 -2.21
N ALA A 335 -14.93 18.22 -2.80
CA ALA A 335 -15.80 19.38 -2.83
C ALA A 335 -17.13 19.09 -3.55
N ARG A 336 -17.13 18.28 -4.62
CA ARG A 336 -18.35 17.85 -5.32
C ARG A 336 -19.17 16.87 -4.49
N ALA A 337 -18.52 15.98 -3.75
CA ALA A 337 -19.16 14.96 -2.92
C ALA A 337 -19.63 15.48 -1.54
N GLY A 338 -19.12 16.62 -1.08
CA GLY A 338 -19.30 17.08 0.29
C GLY A 338 -18.57 16.20 1.32
N ALA A 339 -17.51 15.51 0.91
CA ALA A 339 -16.75 14.58 1.76
C ALA A 339 -15.57 15.28 2.46
N ALA A 340 -15.27 14.83 3.68
CA ALA A 340 -14.09 15.30 4.41
C ALA A 340 -12.83 14.56 3.90
N ILE A 341 -11.76 15.33 3.67
CA ILE A 341 -10.46 14.81 3.24
C ILE A 341 -9.35 15.38 4.12
N ALA A 342 -8.26 14.64 4.25
CA ALA A 342 -7.02 15.11 4.85
C ALA A 342 -5.88 14.99 3.85
N LEU A 343 -5.32 16.12 3.41
CA LEU A 343 -4.07 16.23 2.62
C LEU A 343 -2.93 16.80 3.49
N PRO A 344 -2.51 16.09 4.56
CA PRO A 344 -1.42 16.55 5.43
C PRO A 344 -0.11 16.58 4.65
N VAL A 345 0.80 17.50 4.98
CA VAL A 345 2.18 17.44 4.48
C VAL A 345 2.80 16.10 4.92
N PRO A 346 3.70 15.43 4.15
CA PRO A 346 4.28 14.17 4.57
C PRO A 346 4.97 14.32 5.92
N GLY A 347 4.61 13.47 6.86
CA GLY A 347 5.03 13.48 8.26
C GLY A 347 4.07 14.21 9.18
N GLN A 348 3.14 15.02 8.69
CA GLN A 348 2.22 15.79 9.54
C GLN A 348 1.11 14.88 10.07
N PRO A 349 0.96 14.75 11.40
CA PRO A 349 -0.14 14.01 11.99
C PRO A 349 -1.46 14.79 11.86
N PHE A 350 -2.57 14.07 11.83
CA PHE A 350 -3.91 14.63 12.02
C PHE A 350 -4.82 13.60 12.70
N GLU A 351 -5.87 14.09 13.36
CA GLU A 351 -6.92 13.27 13.99
C GLU A 351 -8.17 13.33 13.08
N PRO A 352 -8.67 12.20 12.56
CA PRO A 352 -9.87 12.19 11.72
C PRO A 352 -11.08 12.83 12.41
N GLY A 353 -11.88 13.60 11.67
CA GLY A 353 -13.03 14.31 12.24
C GLY A 353 -12.71 15.63 12.97
N ALA A 354 -11.43 15.94 13.21
CA ALA A 354 -11.01 17.25 13.71
C ALA A 354 -11.05 18.33 12.61
N ALA A 355 -11.37 19.57 13.01
CA ALA A 355 -11.52 20.70 12.09
C ALA A 355 -10.20 21.18 11.44
N ASP A 356 -9.06 20.68 11.91
CA ASP A 356 -7.72 21.07 11.47
C ASP A 356 -7.12 20.15 10.39
N ALA A 357 -7.85 19.10 9.96
CA ALA A 357 -7.47 18.30 8.81
C ALA A 357 -7.35 19.19 7.56
N ARG A 358 -6.12 19.35 7.06
CA ARG A 358 -5.84 20.19 5.89
C ARG A 358 -6.58 19.66 4.67
N ALA A 359 -7.37 20.49 4.00
CA ALA A 359 -8.12 20.12 2.80
C ALA A 359 -7.60 20.82 1.51
N ALA A 360 -6.32 21.19 1.47
CA ALA A 360 -5.71 21.89 0.33
C ALA A 360 -4.38 21.24 -0.09
N ALA A 361 -4.19 21.08 -1.40
CA ALA A 361 -2.92 20.64 -2.01
C ALA A 361 -1.78 21.65 -1.72
N TRP A 362 -0.54 21.25 -2.00
CA TRP A 362 0.67 22.00 -1.61
C TRP A 362 1.25 22.86 -2.71
#